data_AF-A0A0S9KST1-F1
#
_entry.id   AF-A0A0S9KST1-F1
#
_cell.length_a   1.000
_cell.length_b   1.000
_cell.length_c   1.000
_cell.angle_alpha   90.00
_cell.angle_beta   90.00
_cell.angle_gamma   90.00
#
_symmetry.space_group_name_H-M   'P 1'
#
loop_
_entity.id
_entity.type
_entity.pdbx_description
1 polymer ?
#
loop_
_entity_poly.entity_id
_entity_poly.type
_entity_poly.pdbx_seq_one_letter_code
_entity_poly.pdbx_strand_id
1 'polypeptide(L)'
;MPQTLKELLAERAKLDAEIASRRKTESAQALRTIHELVAEFGFTSQQVFPWKPAAAKKSSAKYLNEKTGQTWSGRGKPPAWIAGKDRSDFLIERPRPDAGPYLAEMAAAADRVRS
;
A
#
# COMPACT_ATOMS: atom_id res chain seq x y z
N MET A 1 23.00 -36.93 0.40
CA MET A 1 22.94 -36.08 1.62
C MET A 1 21.93 -34.97 1.35
N PRO A 2 20.82 -34.89 2.11
CA PRO A 2 19.89 -33.77 1.98
C PRO A 2 20.57 -32.48 2.40
N GLN A 3 20.35 -31.39 1.66
CA GLN A 3 20.91 -30.08 2.00
C GLN A 3 20.37 -29.59 3.35
N THR A 4 21.23 -29.00 4.16
CA THR A 4 20.82 -28.47 5.47
C THR A 4 20.08 -27.14 5.29
N LEU A 5 19.15 -26.83 6.20
CA LEU A 5 18.39 -25.57 6.16
C LEU A 5 19.30 -24.34 6.10
N LYS A 6 20.44 -24.37 6.80
CA LYS A 6 21.42 -23.27 6.81
C LYS A 6 22.07 -23.05 5.45
N GLU A 7 22.36 -24.13 4.71
CA GLU A 7 22.93 -24.03 3.36
C GLU A 7 21.92 -23.44 2.38
N LEU A 8 20.66 -23.89 2.42
CA LEU A 8 19.59 -23.35 1.57
C LEU A 8 19.35 -21.86 1.80
N LEU A 9 19.44 -21.38 3.05
CA LEU A 9 19.31 -19.95 3.36
C LEU A 9 20.52 -19.15 2.85
N ALA A 10 21.73 -19.69 2.96
CA ALA A 10 22.93 -19.04 2.45
C ALA A 10 22.91 -18.95 0.91
N GLU A 11 22.45 -20.01 0.23
CA GLU A 11 22.29 -20.03 -1.22
C GLU A 11 21.24 -19.01 -1.69
N ARG A 12 20.09 -18.95 -1.00
CA ARG A 12 19.07 -17.93 -1.27
C ARG A 12 19.62 -16.51 -1.13
N ALA A 13 20.34 -16.22 -0.04
CA ALA A 13 20.90 -14.88 0.18
C ALA A 13 21.88 -14.46 -0.93
N LYS A 14 22.69 -15.41 -1.44
CA LYS A 14 23.57 -15.17 -2.59
C LYS A 14 22.77 -14.88 -3.86
N LEU A 15 21.75 -15.69 -4.15
CA LEU A 15 20.88 -15.49 -5.32
C LEU A 15 20.14 -14.16 -5.24
N ASP A 16 19.62 -13.78 -4.08
CA ASP A 16 18.93 -12.50 -3.88
C ASP A 16 19.89 -11.31 -4.10
N ALA A 17 21.15 -11.40 -3.64
CA ALA A 17 22.16 -10.39 -3.88
C ALA A 17 22.55 -10.27 -5.36
N GLU A 18 22.65 -11.41 -6.06
CA GLU A 18 22.92 -11.45 -7.50
C GLU A 18 21.75 -10.89 -8.30
N ILE A 19 20.51 -11.26 -7.97
CA ILE A 19 19.29 -10.71 -8.58
C ILE A 19 19.25 -9.20 -8.38
N ALA A 20 19.51 -8.71 -7.17
CA ALA A 20 19.52 -7.27 -6.91
C ALA A 20 20.57 -6.54 -7.75
N SER A 21 21.76 -7.13 -7.91
CA SER A 21 22.84 -6.56 -8.72
C SER A 21 22.51 -6.58 -10.20
N ARG A 22 21.97 -7.69 -10.71
CA ARG A 22 21.52 -7.83 -12.11
C ARG A 22 20.41 -6.86 -12.44
N ARG A 23 19.40 -6.72 -11.56
CA ARG A 23 18.30 -5.74 -11.75
C ARG A 23 18.79 -4.30 -11.81
N LYS A 24 19.82 -3.93 -11.05
CA LYS A 24 20.43 -2.59 -11.13
C LYS A 24 21.12 -2.37 -12.47
N THR A 25 21.86 -3.36 -12.95
CA THR A 25 22.53 -3.28 -14.26
C THR A 25 21.52 -3.24 -15.40
N GLU A 26 20.52 -4.13 -15.37
CA GLU A 26 19.45 -4.19 -16.37
C GLU A 26 18.62 -2.91 -16.39
N SER A 27 18.29 -2.34 -15.22
CA SER A 27 17.56 -1.07 -15.16
C SER A 27 18.38 0.09 -15.70
N ALA A 28 19.69 0.14 -15.41
CA ALA A 28 20.58 1.15 -15.97
C ALA A 28 20.72 1.02 -17.49
N GLN A 29 20.78 -0.21 -18.02
CA GLN A 29 20.77 -0.47 -19.46
C GLN A 29 19.46 -0.03 -20.10
N ALA A 30 18.32 -0.39 -19.50
CA ALA A 30 17.01 0.02 -19.99
C ALA A 30 16.86 1.56 -20.04
N LEU A 31 17.34 2.27 -19.02
CA LEU A 31 17.34 3.74 -19.00
C LEU A 31 18.20 4.33 -20.12
N ARG A 32 19.37 3.75 -20.41
CA ARG A 32 20.21 4.18 -21.54
C ARG A 32 19.49 4.03 -22.87
N THR A 33 18.88 2.87 -23.11
CA THR A 33 18.12 2.62 -24.34
C THR A 33 16.93 3.59 -24.46
N ILE A 34 16.22 3.86 -23.36
CA ILE A 34 15.15 4.86 -23.37
C ILE A 34 15.69 6.25 -23.71
N HIS A 35 16.81 6.66 -23.12
CA HIS A 35 17.43 7.95 -23.43
C HIS A 35 17.91 8.06 -24.88
N GLU A 36 18.49 6.99 -25.44
CA GLU A 36 18.87 6.92 -26.85
C GLU A 36 17.65 7.08 -27.76
N LEU A 37 16.57 6.36 -27.50
CA LEU A 37 15.31 6.48 -28.25
C LEU A 37 14.69 7.89 -28.10
N VAL A 38 14.75 8.48 -26.90
CA VAL A 38 14.28 9.85 -26.69
C VAL A 38 15.10 10.85 -27.50
N ALA A 39 16.42 10.68 -27.56
CA ALA A 39 17.32 11.55 -28.32
C ALA A 39 17.14 11.38 -29.84
N GLU A 40 16.98 10.14 -30.32
CA GLU A 40 16.82 9.84 -31.75
C GLU A 40 15.52 10.38 -32.33
N PHE A 41 14.41 10.19 -31.60
CA PHE A 41 13.08 10.59 -32.08
C PHE A 41 12.64 11.97 -31.56
N GLY A 42 13.43 12.61 -30.70
CA GLY A 42 13.10 13.92 -30.11
C GLY A 42 11.86 13.88 -29.22
N PHE A 43 11.63 12.76 -28.50
CA PHE A 43 10.44 12.62 -27.66
C PHE A 43 10.45 13.66 -26.53
N THR A 44 9.31 14.31 -26.32
CA THR A 44 9.12 15.20 -25.17
C THR A 44 8.77 14.38 -23.93
N SER A 45 9.14 14.87 -22.73
CA SER A 45 8.85 14.18 -21.46
C SER A 45 7.35 13.85 -21.29
N GLN A 46 6.48 14.68 -21.86
CA GLN A 46 5.03 14.51 -21.85
C GLN A 46 4.54 13.30 -22.67
N GLN A 47 5.25 12.92 -23.74
CA GLN A 47 4.93 11.77 -24.58
C GLN A 47 5.43 10.45 -23.97
N VAL A 48 6.58 10.51 -23.28
CA VAL A 48 7.17 9.33 -22.60
C VAL A 48 6.49 9.05 -21.27
N PHE A 49 6.13 10.11 -20.53
CA PHE A 49 5.45 10.05 -19.25
C PHE A 49 4.15 10.85 -19.34
N PRO A 50 3.08 10.28 -19.92
CA PRO A 50 1.79 10.97 -19.93
C PRO A 50 1.36 11.21 -18.49
N TRP A 51 1.05 12.47 -18.17
CA TRP A 51 0.51 12.85 -16.87
C TRP A 51 -0.83 12.12 -16.68
N LYS A 52 -0.81 11.02 -15.92
CA LYS A 52 -2.03 10.43 -15.41
C LYS A 52 -2.43 11.25 -14.21
N PRO A 53 -3.52 12.05 -14.26
CA PRO A 53 -4.03 12.67 -13.05
C PRO A 53 -4.25 11.54 -12.06
N ALA A 54 -3.62 11.64 -10.88
CA ALA A 54 -3.83 10.69 -9.82
C ALA A 54 -5.35 10.58 -9.64
N ALA A 55 -5.90 9.39 -9.90
CA ALA A 55 -7.33 9.16 -9.71
C ALA A 55 -7.66 9.67 -8.32
N ALA A 56 -8.51 10.71 -8.24
CA ALA A 56 -8.89 11.31 -6.98
C ALA A 56 -9.26 10.15 -6.06
N LYS A 57 -8.46 9.90 -5.02
CA LYS A 57 -8.73 8.83 -4.06
C LYS A 57 -10.11 9.14 -3.50
N LYS A 58 -11.14 8.47 -4.01
CA LYS A 58 -12.51 8.60 -3.50
C LYS A 58 -12.39 8.31 -2.02
N SER A 59 -12.56 9.34 -1.21
CA SER A 59 -12.44 9.21 0.23
C SER A 59 -13.40 8.10 0.66
N SER A 60 -12.87 7.02 1.23
CA SER A 60 -13.69 5.97 1.81
C SER A 60 -14.71 6.63 2.73
N ALA A 61 -15.99 6.27 2.55
CA ALA A 61 -17.02 6.73 3.46
C ALA A 61 -16.61 6.27 4.87
N LYS A 62 -16.49 7.22 5.80
CA LYS A 62 -16.10 6.92 7.18
C LYS A 62 -17.34 6.68 8.05
N TYR A 63 -18.45 7.29 7.66
CA TYR A 63 -19.72 7.22 8.36
C TYR A 63 -20.85 6.75 7.44
N LEU A 64 -21.73 5.87 7.92
CA LEU A 64 -22.95 5.38 7.27
C LEU A 64 -24.13 5.57 8.22
N ASN A 65 -25.24 6.07 7.70
CA ASN A 65 -26.51 6.12 8.41
C ASN A 65 -27.34 4.88 8.09
N GLU A 66 -27.50 3.97 9.06
CA GLU A 66 -28.27 2.72 8.87
C GLU A 66 -29.76 2.97 8.58
N LYS A 67 -30.31 4.10 9.03
CA LYS A 67 -31.73 4.42 8.83
C LYS A 67 -32.05 4.99 7.46
N THR A 68 -31.07 5.56 6.75
CA THR A 68 -31.30 6.27 5.48
C THR A 68 -30.35 5.85 4.36
N GLY A 69 -29.35 4.99 4.65
CA GLY A 69 -28.31 4.57 3.70
C GLY A 69 -27.32 5.67 3.30
N GLN A 70 -27.41 6.87 3.88
CA GLN A 70 -26.54 7.98 3.53
C GLN A 70 -25.13 7.79 4.07
N THR A 71 -24.12 8.00 3.24
CA THR A 71 -22.71 7.91 3.61
C THR A 71 -22.04 9.28 3.68
N TRP A 72 -21.08 9.44 4.59
CA TRP A 72 -20.29 10.66 4.71
C TRP A 72 -18.81 10.32 4.96
N SER A 73 -17.91 10.97 4.22
CA SER A 73 -16.47 10.73 4.30
C SER A 73 -15.78 11.42 5.49
N GLY A 74 -16.55 12.16 6.31
CA GLY A 74 -16.00 12.92 7.44
C GLY A 74 -15.27 14.21 7.05
N ARG A 75 -15.19 14.52 5.74
CA ARG A 75 -14.64 15.78 5.22
C ARG A 75 -15.78 16.73 4.85
N GLY A 76 -15.66 18.00 5.24
CA GLY A 76 -16.63 19.05 4.90
C GLY A 76 -17.76 19.24 5.92
N LYS A 77 -18.85 19.91 5.51
CA LYS A 77 -20.02 20.17 6.36
C LYS A 77 -20.73 18.86 6.70
N PRO A 78 -20.94 18.53 7.99
CA PRO A 78 -21.65 17.31 8.37
C PRO A 78 -23.10 17.34 7.88
N PRO A 79 -23.61 16.23 7.33
CA PRO A 79 -25.02 16.08 7.02
C PRO A 79 -25.92 16.23 8.25
N ALA A 80 -27.19 16.63 8.04
CA ALA A 80 -28.16 16.85 9.12
C ALA A 80 -28.38 15.62 10.03
N TRP A 81 -28.12 14.40 9.55
CA TRP A 81 -28.31 13.18 10.33
C TRP A 81 -27.20 12.87 11.33
N ILE A 82 -25.98 13.41 11.12
CA ILE A 82 -24.83 13.27 12.04
C ILE A 82 -24.50 14.60 12.76
N ALA A 83 -25.03 15.72 12.28
CA ALA A 83 -24.88 17.01 12.93
C ALA A 83 -25.54 17.00 14.33
N GLY A 84 -24.73 17.20 15.37
CA GLY A 84 -25.18 17.23 16.77
C GLY A 84 -25.39 15.87 17.44
N LYS A 85 -25.00 14.76 16.79
CA LYS A 85 -25.02 13.41 17.36
C LYS A 85 -23.62 12.84 17.53
N ASP A 86 -23.49 11.79 18.35
CA ASP A 86 -22.25 11.04 18.49
C ASP A 86 -21.86 10.38 17.17
N ARG A 87 -20.70 10.80 16.64
CA ARG A 87 -20.22 10.40 15.32
C ARG A 87 -19.75 8.94 15.30
N SER A 88 -19.37 8.43 16.47
CA SER A 88 -18.86 7.07 16.67
C SER A 88 -19.93 6.00 16.38
N ASP A 89 -21.21 6.32 16.55
CA ASP A 89 -22.30 5.38 16.29
C ASP A 89 -22.49 5.08 14.80
N PHE A 90 -22.10 6.03 13.94
CA PHE A 90 -22.27 5.93 12.50
C PHE A 90 -21.01 5.43 11.79
N LEU A 91 -19.95 5.03 12.51
CA LEU A 91 -18.68 4.63 11.89
C LEU A 91 -18.83 3.28 11.16
N ILE A 92 -18.43 3.23 9.88
CA ILE A 92 -18.55 2.00 9.07
C ILE A 92 -17.64 0.89 9.61
N GLU A 93 -16.45 1.26 10.07
CA GLU A 93 -15.50 0.36 10.71
C GLU A 93 -15.59 0.56 12.23
N ARG A 94 -16.63 -0.01 12.84
CA ARG A 94 -16.73 -0.05 14.30
C ARG A 94 -15.63 -0.97 14.82
N PRO A 95 -14.66 -0.49 15.64
CA PRO A 95 -13.77 -1.40 16.34
C PRO A 95 -14.62 -2.26 17.27
N ARG A 96 -14.55 -3.58 17.09
CA ARG A 96 -15.31 -4.55 17.88
C ARG A 96 -14.91 -4.38 19.36
N PRO A 97 -15.85 -4.03 20.27
CA PRO A 97 -15.50 -3.67 21.65
C PRO A 97 -15.13 -4.86 22.55
N ASP A 98 -15.12 -6.09 22.02
CA ASP A 98 -14.84 -7.33 22.77
C ASP A 98 -13.45 -7.94 22.47
N ALA A 99 -12.59 -7.27 21.70
CA ALA A 99 -11.18 -7.61 21.66
C ALA A 99 -10.51 -7.08 22.94
N GLY A 100 -10.72 -7.78 24.04
CA GLY A 100 -10.00 -7.55 25.29
C GLY A 100 -8.48 -7.57 25.06
N PRO A 101 -7.69 -6.98 25.98
CA PRO A 101 -6.26 -6.69 25.81
C PRO A 101 -5.37 -7.88 25.44
N TYR A 102 -5.89 -9.11 25.52
CA TYR A 102 -5.18 -10.36 25.26
C TYR A 102 -4.84 -10.60 23.78
N LEU A 103 -5.63 -10.10 22.81
CA LEU A 103 -5.33 -10.27 21.38
C LEU A 103 -4.36 -9.21 20.82
N ALA A 104 -4.27 -8.05 21.47
CA ALA A 104 -3.33 -7.00 21.07
C ALA A 104 -1.87 -7.39 21.40
N GLU A 105 -1.65 -8.07 22.54
CA GLU A 105 -0.32 -8.62 22.87
C GLU A 105 0.08 -9.80 21.98
N MET A 106 -0.84 -10.70 21.63
CA MET A 106 -0.52 -11.82 20.72
C MET A 106 -0.21 -11.36 19.29
N ALA A 107 -0.89 -10.33 18.78
CA ALA A 107 -0.59 -9.75 17.47
C ALA A 107 0.78 -9.03 17.45
N ALA A 108 1.19 -8.39 18.56
CA ALA A 108 2.50 -7.77 18.68
C ALA A 108 3.64 -8.79 18.88
N ALA A 109 3.36 -9.94 19.49
CA ALA A 109 4.34 -11.01 19.69
C ALA A 109 4.63 -11.82 18.42
N ALA A 110 3.67 -11.95 17.50
CA ALA A 110 3.84 -12.64 16.23
C ALA A 110 4.82 -11.94 15.27
N ASP A 111 5.07 -10.64 15.47
CA ASP A 111 5.96 -9.84 14.61
C ASP A 111 7.44 -9.90 15.03
N ARG A 112 7.77 -10.39 16.23
CA ARG A 112 9.17 -10.56 16.70
C ARG A 112 9.80 -11.93 16.43
N VAL A 113 9.04 -12.90 15.94
CA VAL A 113 9.55 -14.25 15.59
C VAL A 113 9.76 -14.41 14.08
N ARG A 114 9.78 -13.29 13.35
CA ARG A 114 10.25 -13.21 11.97
C ARG A 114 11.30 -12.11 11.81
N SER A 115 12.37 -12.19 12.59
CA SER A 115 13.66 -11.60 12.26
C SER A 115 14.77 -12.59 12.52
#